data_AF-A0A946MBF9-F1
#
_entry.id   AF-A0A946MBF9-F1
#
_cell.length_a   1.000
_cell.length_b   1.000
_cell.length_c   1.000
_cell.angle_alpha   90.00
_cell.angle_beta   90.00
_cell.angle_gamma   90.00
#
_symmetry.space_group_name_H-M   'P 1'
#
loop_
_entity.id
_entity.type
_entity.pdbx_description
1 polymer ?
#
loop_
_entity_poly.entity_id
_entity_poly.type
_entity_poly.pdbx_seq_one_letter_code
_entity_poly.pdbx_strand_id
1 'polypeptide(L)'
;MSSRTIDLVDSEWRDLSLLQRLPGRLKNWLLVGVAAGFLFVWIMPVTYEVADDIGAQMILAGDDGFAAAAEVPFLSWTFNHSFYLLYQAAPAVPWYGILLVTTQALGLSLLGFCLASSISHRRWLACLIPFFLAFAYQSLLTLTFTKAALTLEFAVFAFLLLQRLHPHQFNKNKWTQQKVALGLLILALLWRWKLGLLCFVFAAPLLLFTSKKLRRVLIINLFLVLTVVAIDRSLDRLTRPPAWQEYMSFYSLRAELFDMPSGRVGERPTDLSAVTTAANWTADDYELIRNSWMLHDQRLANSHSFQRFLTAAKTADASSSWKQTVGHLRDNALLLFTFLPLILAVVLLQSRDALADPLLSKKLWAALLLGAPFLFLTYFRLVPRIAMPILFYILTVFALLVRSSDQKSKPSLQSWFSDKANVRQVLAIMLLTLSGWQCFQLLRVQTNVVLVRRGNLLAGEVVIDKLKKPATLIRL
;
A
#
# COMPACT_ATOMS: atom_id res chain seq x y z
N MET A 1 28.46 47.04 1.03
CA MET A 1 27.48 45.99 1.42
C MET A 1 27.22 45.02 0.26
N SER A 2 28.21 44.24 -0.19
CA SER A 2 28.04 43.29 -1.32
C SER A 2 28.61 41.88 -1.11
N SER A 3 29.02 41.50 0.12
CA SER A 3 29.54 40.15 0.37
C SER A 3 28.46 39.13 0.76
N ARG A 4 27.34 39.56 1.36
CA ARG A 4 26.28 38.63 1.80
C ARG A 4 25.46 37.98 0.67
N THR A 5 25.41 38.58 -0.51
CA THR A 5 24.63 38.05 -1.64
C THR A 5 25.37 36.97 -2.42
N ILE A 6 26.70 36.92 -2.35
CA ILE A 6 27.52 35.92 -3.06
C ILE A 6 27.52 34.59 -2.28
N ASP A 7 27.56 34.65 -0.94
CA ASP A 7 27.54 33.45 -0.09
C ASP A 7 26.20 32.68 -0.14
N LEU A 8 25.07 33.38 -0.30
CA LEU A 8 23.75 32.76 -0.46
C LEU A 8 23.57 32.09 -1.83
N VAL A 9 24.19 32.64 -2.86
CA VAL A 9 24.17 32.06 -4.20
C VAL A 9 25.02 30.79 -4.23
N ASP A 10 26.23 30.83 -3.66
CA ASP A 10 27.12 29.65 -3.61
C ASP A 10 26.60 28.50 -2.73
N SER A 11 25.82 28.78 -1.67
CA SER A 11 25.17 27.71 -0.89
C SER A 11 24.06 27.02 -1.68
N GLU A 12 23.21 27.78 -2.41
CA GLU A 12 22.17 27.21 -3.29
C GLU A 12 22.79 26.36 -4.42
N TRP A 13 23.94 26.75 -4.97
CA TRP A 13 24.63 25.97 -6.01
C TRP A 13 25.24 24.66 -5.49
N ARG A 14 25.74 24.64 -4.25
CA ARG A 14 26.23 23.39 -3.62
C ARG A 14 25.09 22.40 -3.37
N ASP A 15 23.93 22.87 -2.92
CA ASP A 15 22.74 22.03 -2.70
C ASP A 15 22.14 21.51 -4.03
N LEU A 16 22.19 22.32 -5.09
CA LEU A 16 21.81 21.93 -6.45
C LEU A 16 22.69 20.80 -7.02
N SER A 17 24.00 20.83 -6.73
CA SER A 17 24.93 19.77 -7.15
C SER A 17 24.68 18.44 -6.42
N LEU A 18 24.14 18.48 -5.20
CA LEU A 18 23.83 17.30 -4.39
C LEU A 18 22.56 16.60 -4.88
N LEU A 19 21.51 17.36 -5.20
CA LEU A 19 20.26 16.81 -5.75
C LEU A 19 20.46 16.24 -7.16
N GLN A 20 21.29 16.87 -8.01
CA GLN A 20 21.60 16.33 -9.35
C GLN A 20 22.44 15.03 -9.31
N ARG A 21 23.12 14.73 -8.19
CA ARG A 21 23.89 13.49 -7.97
C ARG A 21 23.08 12.36 -7.33
N LEU A 22 21.82 12.60 -6.96
CA LEU A 22 20.92 11.61 -6.34
C LEU A 22 20.85 10.26 -7.10
N PRO A 23 20.77 10.21 -8.44
CA PRO A 23 20.65 8.95 -9.19
C PRO A 23 21.81 7.98 -8.98
N GLY A 24 23.02 8.49 -8.76
CA GLY A 24 24.20 7.70 -8.46
C GLY A 24 24.23 7.13 -7.03
N ARG A 25 23.34 7.60 -6.15
CA ARG A 25 23.31 7.30 -4.71
C ARG A 25 22.08 6.50 -4.27
N LEU A 26 21.34 5.89 -5.20
CA LEU A 26 20.13 5.10 -4.89
C LEU A 26 20.34 4.11 -3.73
N LYS A 27 21.46 3.38 -3.73
CA LYS A 27 21.80 2.43 -2.64
C LYS A 27 21.83 3.13 -1.28
N ASN A 28 22.52 4.26 -1.17
CA ASN A 28 22.65 5.00 0.08
C ASN A 28 21.29 5.58 0.51
N TRP A 29 20.49 6.06 -0.44
CA TRP A 29 19.13 6.56 -0.18
C TRP A 29 18.22 5.46 0.40
N LEU A 30 18.25 4.28 -0.20
CA LEU A 30 17.51 3.11 0.31
C LEU A 30 17.98 2.72 1.71
N LEU A 31 19.30 2.66 1.94
CA LEU A 31 19.87 2.33 3.26
C LEU A 31 19.47 3.34 4.34
N VAL A 32 19.57 4.64 4.05
CA VAL A 32 19.14 5.71 4.97
C VAL A 32 17.65 5.61 5.25
N GLY A 33 16.83 5.33 4.22
CA GLY A 33 15.40 5.15 4.39
C GLY A 33 15.03 3.95 5.26
N VAL A 34 15.72 2.83 5.09
CA VAL A 34 15.55 1.65 5.97
C VAL A 34 15.96 1.97 7.40
N ALA A 35 17.12 2.60 7.60
CA ALA A 35 17.58 3.01 8.94
C ALA A 35 16.58 3.98 9.61
N ALA A 36 16.05 4.95 8.87
CA ALA A 36 15.02 5.86 9.36
C ALA A 36 13.71 5.13 9.71
N GLY A 37 13.33 4.12 8.93
CA GLY A 37 12.18 3.25 9.22
C GLY A 37 12.34 2.48 10.54
N PHE A 38 13.52 1.89 10.77
CA PHE A 38 13.82 1.23 12.04
C PHE A 38 13.87 2.19 13.22
N LEU A 39 14.49 3.36 13.05
CA LEU A 39 14.51 4.41 14.08
C LEU A 39 13.10 4.86 14.44
N PHE A 40 12.22 5.01 13.44
CA PHE A 40 10.82 5.35 13.66
C PHE A 40 10.10 4.27 14.48
N VAL A 41 10.23 3.00 14.08
CA VAL A 41 9.60 1.87 14.79
C VAL A 41 10.12 1.73 16.22
N TRP A 42 11.39 2.09 16.46
CA TRP A 42 11.98 2.08 17.80
C TRP A 42 11.38 3.14 18.74
N ILE A 43 11.01 4.31 18.21
CA ILE A 43 10.53 5.45 19.01
C ILE A 43 9.00 5.44 19.13
N MET A 44 8.30 4.97 18.10
CA MET A 44 6.86 5.09 17.97
C MET A 44 6.13 3.81 18.40
N PRO A 45 4.88 3.91 18.89
CA PRO A 45 4.08 2.75 19.25
C PRO A 45 3.50 2.07 18.01
N VAL A 46 4.36 1.41 17.24
CA VAL A 46 3.97 0.72 16.01
C VAL A 46 3.18 -0.54 16.33
N THR A 47 2.11 -0.78 15.57
CA THR A 47 1.23 -1.95 15.73
C THR A 47 0.90 -2.57 14.39
N TYR A 48 0.56 -3.87 14.39
CA TYR A 48 -0.06 -4.49 13.23
C TYR A 48 -1.50 -3.98 13.09
N GLU A 49 -1.89 -3.62 11.86
CA GLU A 49 -3.22 -3.08 11.62
C GLU A 49 -4.30 -4.17 11.65
N VAL A 50 -3.97 -5.38 11.16
CA VAL A 50 -4.89 -6.48 10.87
C VAL A 50 -4.48 -7.76 11.61
N ALA A 51 -5.49 -8.52 12.06
CA ALA A 51 -5.29 -9.80 12.75
C ALA A 51 -4.56 -10.85 11.90
N ASP A 52 -4.69 -10.80 10.57
CA ASP A 52 -3.98 -11.69 9.64
C ASP A 52 -2.44 -11.63 9.84
N ASP A 53 -1.87 -10.45 10.04
CA ASP A 53 -0.43 -10.26 10.28
C ASP A 53 -0.01 -10.89 11.62
N ILE A 54 -0.84 -10.68 12.66
CA ILE A 54 -0.61 -11.22 14.01
C ILE A 54 -0.69 -12.75 14.00
N GLY A 55 -1.76 -13.31 13.44
CA GLY A 55 -1.94 -14.75 13.33
C GLY A 55 -0.86 -15.43 12.48
N ALA A 56 -0.43 -14.78 11.38
CA ALA A 56 0.70 -15.26 10.59
C ALA A 56 1.98 -15.35 11.42
N GLN A 57 2.30 -14.31 12.19
CA GLN A 57 3.47 -14.31 13.07
C GLN A 57 3.36 -15.42 14.13
N MET A 58 2.21 -15.54 14.80
CA MET A 58 2.01 -16.52 15.89
C MET A 58 2.17 -17.96 15.40
N ILE A 59 1.61 -18.29 14.24
CA ILE A 59 1.76 -19.63 13.64
C ILE A 59 3.21 -19.91 13.23
N LEU A 60 3.91 -18.94 12.63
CA LEU A 60 5.31 -19.10 12.21
C LEU A 60 6.26 -19.26 13.41
N ALA A 61 6.00 -18.54 14.51
CA ALA A 61 6.81 -18.58 15.72
C ALA A 61 6.45 -19.74 16.66
N GLY A 62 5.22 -20.25 16.60
CA GLY A 62 4.71 -21.22 17.57
C GLY A 62 4.29 -20.59 18.90
N ASP A 63 3.70 -19.40 18.85
CA ASP A 63 3.30 -18.62 20.02
C ASP A 63 1.80 -18.74 20.34
N ASP A 64 1.42 -18.39 21.57
CA ASP A 64 0.01 -18.27 22.03
C ASP A 64 -0.84 -19.52 21.78
N GLY A 65 -0.25 -20.69 21.97
CA GLY A 65 -0.91 -21.99 21.81
C GLY A 65 -0.97 -22.52 20.39
N PHE A 66 -0.44 -21.80 19.39
CA PHE A 66 -0.28 -22.32 18.04
C PHE A 66 0.99 -23.19 17.95
N ALA A 67 0.89 -24.34 17.29
CA ALA A 67 2.06 -25.10 16.92
C ALA A 67 2.84 -24.36 15.82
N ALA A 68 4.17 -24.32 15.93
CA ALA A 68 5.03 -23.72 14.92
C ALA A 68 4.83 -24.45 13.58
N ALA A 69 4.43 -23.72 12.54
CA ALA A 69 4.15 -24.28 11.23
C ALA A 69 4.55 -23.30 10.12
N ALA A 70 5.01 -23.83 8.98
CA ALA A 70 5.31 -23.03 7.80
C ALA A 70 4.03 -22.73 6.99
N GLU A 71 2.93 -23.43 7.24
CA GLU A 71 1.70 -23.34 6.48
C GLU A 71 0.84 -22.14 6.91
N VAL A 72 1.29 -20.93 6.56
CA VAL A 72 0.55 -19.70 6.82
C VAL A 72 -0.10 -19.16 5.54
N PRO A 73 -1.38 -18.71 5.60
CA PRO A 73 -2.06 -18.16 4.43
C PRO A 73 -1.43 -16.85 3.95
N PHE A 74 -1.71 -16.50 2.69
CA PHE A 74 -1.32 -15.25 1.99
C PHE A 74 0.15 -15.08 1.61
N LEU A 75 1.09 -15.55 2.43
CA LEU A 75 2.51 -15.44 2.17
C LEU A 75 2.96 -16.45 1.10
N SER A 76 4.13 -16.19 0.52
CA SER A 76 4.80 -17.15 -0.32
C SER A 76 5.34 -18.35 0.47
N TRP A 77 5.45 -19.49 -0.20
CA TRP A 77 6.18 -20.66 0.30
C TRP A 77 7.58 -20.30 0.76
N THR A 78 8.32 -19.51 -0.03
CA THR A 78 9.67 -19.04 0.33
C THR A 78 9.67 -18.28 1.66
N PHE A 79 8.76 -17.32 1.86
CA PHE A 79 8.71 -16.56 3.12
C PHE A 79 8.26 -17.42 4.29
N ASN A 80 7.23 -18.23 4.09
CA ASN A 80 6.75 -19.17 5.09
C ASN A 80 7.86 -20.06 5.64
N HIS A 81 8.59 -20.74 4.77
CA HIS A 81 9.68 -21.63 5.18
C HIS A 81 10.87 -20.86 5.74
N SER A 82 11.20 -19.71 5.15
CA SER A 82 12.32 -18.89 5.66
C SER A 82 12.02 -18.37 7.06
N PHE A 83 10.83 -17.85 7.32
CA PHE A 83 10.45 -17.37 8.65
C PHE A 83 10.37 -18.49 9.65
N TYR A 84 9.75 -19.62 9.29
CA TYR A 84 9.71 -20.80 10.14
C TYR A 84 11.13 -21.21 10.57
N LEU A 85 12.06 -21.38 9.63
CA LEU A 85 13.45 -21.73 9.93
C LEU A 85 14.17 -20.67 10.77
N LEU A 86 13.92 -19.39 10.52
CA LEU A 86 14.51 -18.30 11.30
C LEU A 86 13.99 -18.28 12.73
N TYR A 87 12.69 -18.53 12.96
CA TYR A 87 12.13 -18.65 14.30
C TYR A 87 12.61 -19.92 15.02
N GLN A 88 12.82 -21.02 14.32
CA GLN A 88 13.46 -22.21 14.91
C GLN A 88 14.91 -21.93 15.34
N ALA A 89 15.66 -21.15 14.56
CA ALA A 89 17.05 -20.81 14.87
C ALA A 89 17.18 -19.75 15.98
N ALA A 90 16.27 -18.77 16.01
CA ALA A 90 16.29 -17.67 16.97
C ALA A 90 14.85 -17.19 17.25
N PRO A 91 14.11 -17.82 18.17
CA PRO A 91 12.68 -17.56 18.40
C PRO A 91 12.41 -16.17 19.00
N ALA A 92 13.36 -15.64 19.78
CA ALA A 92 13.22 -14.31 20.39
C ALA A 92 13.34 -13.15 19.40
N VAL A 93 13.85 -13.39 18.19
CA VAL A 93 14.06 -12.33 17.19
C VAL A 93 12.77 -12.16 16.37
N PRO A 94 12.21 -10.93 16.26
CA PRO A 94 10.95 -10.70 15.55
C PRO A 94 11.17 -10.65 14.03
N TRP A 95 11.58 -11.77 13.43
CA TRP A 95 11.97 -11.86 12.01
C TRP A 95 10.90 -11.34 11.05
N TYR A 96 9.63 -11.67 11.31
CA TYR A 96 8.48 -11.20 10.54
C TYR A 96 8.40 -9.67 10.54
N GLY A 97 8.44 -9.07 11.73
CA GLY A 97 8.40 -7.61 11.91
C GLY A 97 9.60 -6.92 11.25
N ILE A 98 10.81 -7.48 11.39
CA ILE A 98 12.04 -6.94 10.77
C ILE A 98 11.90 -6.88 9.25
N LEU A 99 11.48 -7.98 8.60
CA LEU A 99 11.34 -8.00 7.14
C LEU A 99 10.20 -7.09 6.70
N LEU A 100 9.10 -7.03 7.46
CA LEU A 100 7.96 -6.19 7.14
C LEU A 100 8.31 -4.71 7.18
N VAL A 101 8.97 -4.25 8.25
CA VAL A 101 9.49 -2.88 8.39
C VAL A 101 10.46 -2.57 7.27
N THR A 102 11.39 -3.48 6.98
CA THR A 102 12.36 -3.31 5.89
C THR A 102 11.65 -3.12 4.55
N THR A 103 10.65 -3.96 4.25
CA THR A 103 9.89 -3.90 2.99
C THR A 103 9.15 -2.57 2.86
N GLN A 104 8.43 -2.15 3.91
CA GLN A 104 7.70 -0.89 3.93
C GLN A 104 8.67 0.32 3.78
N ALA A 105 9.78 0.31 4.51
CA ALA A 105 10.78 1.37 4.47
C ALA A 105 11.49 1.46 3.11
N LEU A 106 11.78 0.32 2.46
CA LEU A 106 12.30 0.29 1.09
C LEU A 106 11.30 0.92 0.10
N GLY A 107 10.02 0.58 0.21
CA GLY A 107 8.97 1.15 -0.64
C GLY A 107 8.82 2.65 -0.47
N LEU A 108 8.71 3.12 0.78
CA LEU A 108 8.64 4.55 1.11
C LEU A 108 9.89 5.29 0.66
N SER A 109 11.07 4.73 0.89
CA SER A 109 12.35 5.33 0.50
C SER A 109 12.45 5.48 -1.02
N LEU A 110 12.07 4.44 -1.78
CA LEU A 110 12.10 4.46 -3.24
C LEU A 110 11.06 5.44 -3.83
N LEU A 111 9.88 5.56 -3.23
CA LEU A 111 8.91 6.61 -3.59
C LEU A 111 9.42 8.01 -3.27
N GLY A 112 10.00 8.20 -2.08
CA GLY A 112 10.64 9.45 -1.67
C GLY A 112 11.78 9.84 -2.61
N PHE A 113 12.56 8.86 -3.08
CA PHE A 113 13.58 9.06 -4.11
C PHE A 113 12.99 9.59 -5.42
N CYS A 114 11.87 9.00 -5.86
CA CYS A 114 11.18 9.43 -7.07
C CYS A 114 10.65 10.87 -6.93
N LEU A 115 10.02 11.18 -5.78
CA LEU A 115 9.52 12.51 -5.50
C LEU A 115 10.64 13.55 -5.39
N ALA A 116 11.73 13.24 -4.67
CA ALA A 116 12.90 14.12 -4.55
C ALA A 116 13.55 14.40 -5.91
N SER A 117 13.64 13.39 -6.77
CA SER A 117 14.10 13.54 -8.15
C SER A 117 13.20 14.52 -8.93
N SER A 118 11.87 14.40 -8.81
CA SER A 118 10.93 15.34 -9.43
C SER A 118 11.04 16.77 -8.87
N ILE A 119 11.23 16.93 -7.55
CA ILE A 119 11.39 18.24 -6.90
C ILE A 119 12.64 18.97 -7.42
N SER A 120 13.73 18.24 -7.66
CA SER A 120 14.95 18.82 -8.25
C SER A 120 14.69 19.49 -9.61
N HIS A 121 13.69 19.00 -10.35
CA HIS A 121 13.24 19.59 -11.61
C HIS A 121 12.19 20.69 -11.43
N ARG A 122 11.33 20.57 -10.41
CA ARG A 122 10.21 21.49 -10.15
C ARG A 122 10.04 21.75 -8.65
N ARG A 123 10.62 22.87 -8.18
CA ARG A 123 10.66 23.24 -6.75
C ARG A 123 9.28 23.30 -6.08
N TRP A 124 8.21 23.70 -6.79
CA TRP A 124 6.86 23.75 -6.19
C TRP A 124 6.33 22.37 -5.77
N LEU A 125 6.86 21.27 -6.33
CA LEU A 125 6.55 19.92 -5.85
C LEU A 125 7.03 19.67 -4.42
N ALA A 126 7.89 20.53 -3.85
CA ALA A 126 8.25 20.47 -2.44
C ALA A 126 7.02 20.62 -1.52
N CYS A 127 5.93 21.24 -2.00
CA CYS A 127 4.65 21.26 -1.30
C CYS A 127 4.05 19.86 -1.07
N LEU A 128 4.53 18.83 -1.77
CA LEU A 128 4.13 17.43 -1.56
C LEU A 128 4.87 16.74 -0.40
N ILE A 129 5.98 17.32 0.10
CA ILE A 129 6.79 16.72 1.18
C ILE A 129 5.96 16.48 2.45
N PRO A 130 5.17 17.44 2.98
CA PRO A 130 4.37 17.21 4.17
C PRO A 130 3.39 16.04 4.01
N PHE A 131 2.79 15.89 2.82
CA PHE A 131 1.89 14.78 2.50
C PHE A 131 2.61 13.44 2.42
N PHE A 132 3.81 13.41 1.83
CA PHE A 132 4.65 12.22 1.84
C PHE A 132 5.04 11.82 3.27
N LEU A 133 5.45 12.79 4.11
CA LEU A 133 5.82 12.53 5.49
C LEU A 133 4.63 12.02 6.31
N ALA A 134 3.44 12.59 6.13
CA ALA A 134 2.22 12.12 6.77
C ALA A 134 1.87 10.68 6.35
N PHE A 135 1.98 10.37 5.07
CA PHE A 135 1.77 9.03 4.55
C PHE A 135 2.81 8.03 5.07
N ALA A 136 4.08 8.42 5.08
CA ALA A 136 5.17 7.60 5.62
C ALA A 136 4.97 7.33 7.12
N TYR A 137 4.62 8.36 7.88
CA TYR A 137 4.27 8.26 9.30
C TYR A 137 3.17 7.23 9.53
N GLN A 138 2.04 7.38 8.84
CA GLN A 138 0.93 6.44 9.00
C GLN A 138 1.31 5.01 8.59
N SER A 139 1.98 4.87 7.45
CA SER A 139 2.31 3.54 6.92
C SER A 139 3.27 2.77 7.81
N LEU A 140 4.13 3.47 8.54
CA LEU A 140 5.01 2.89 9.54
C LEU A 140 4.32 2.71 10.91
N LEU A 141 3.33 3.54 11.25
CA LEU A 141 2.60 3.43 12.51
C LEU A 141 1.67 2.20 12.55
N THR A 142 1.02 1.89 11.42
CA THR A 142 0.15 0.71 11.27
C THR A 142 0.65 -0.19 10.14
N LEU A 143 1.41 -1.22 10.49
CA LEU A 143 2.02 -2.10 9.50
C LEU A 143 1.08 -3.22 9.08
N THR A 144 1.11 -3.56 7.79
CA THR A 144 0.54 -4.80 7.24
C THR A 144 1.38 -5.27 6.08
N PHE A 145 1.48 -6.59 5.88
CA PHE A 145 2.14 -7.16 4.70
C PHE A 145 1.51 -6.69 3.38
N THR A 146 0.21 -6.38 3.39
CA THR A 146 -0.49 -5.83 2.22
C THR A 146 0.04 -4.44 1.85
N LYS A 147 0.11 -3.54 2.83
CA LYS A 147 0.56 -2.17 2.63
C LYS A 147 2.03 -2.14 2.24
N ALA A 148 2.86 -2.97 2.87
CA ALA A 148 4.29 -3.10 2.56
C ALA A 148 4.52 -3.61 1.13
N ALA A 149 3.84 -4.70 0.75
CA ALA A 149 3.92 -5.27 -0.60
C ALA A 149 3.55 -4.24 -1.67
N LEU A 150 2.37 -3.62 -1.53
CA LEU A 150 1.87 -2.67 -2.52
C LEU A 150 2.68 -1.39 -2.57
N THR A 151 3.12 -0.85 -1.43
CA THR A 151 3.98 0.33 -1.41
C THR A 151 5.28 0.06 -2.16
N LEU A 152 5.91 -1.09 -1.93
CA LEU A 152 7.15 -1.47 -2.61
C LEU A 152 6.94 -1.71 -4.11
N GLU A 153 5.88 -2.43 -4.48
CA GLU A 153 5.53 -2.70 -5.88
C GLU A 153 5.30 -1.39 -6.67
N PHE A 154 4.46 -0.51 -6.14
CA PHE A 154 4.20 0.77 -6.78
C PHE A 154 5.42 1.69 -6.78
N ALA A 155 6.27 1.62 -5.76
CA ALA A 155 7.55 2.32 -5.77
C ALA A 155 8.44 1.86 -6.91
N VAL A 156 8.49 0.56 -7.19
CA VAL A 156 9.22 0.00 -8.34
C VAL A 156 8.63 0.50 -9.65
N PHE A 157 7.30 0.52 -9.80
CA PHE A 157 6.67 1.06 -11.01
C PHE A 157 6.99 2.55 -11.21
N ALA A 158 6.89 3.37 -10.16
CA ALA A 158 7.25 4.78 -10.21
C ALA A 158 8.73 4.99 -10.56
N PHE A 159 9.62 4.18 -9.99
CA PHE A 159 11.05 4.24 -10.26
C PHE A 159 11.39 3.85 -11.70
N LEU A 160 10.75 2.80 -12.23
CA LEU A 160 10.90 2.41 -13.64
C LEU A 160 10.38 3.51 -14.58
N LEU A 161 9.30 4.20 -14.21
CA LEU A 161 8.79 5.35 -14.96
C LEU A 161 9.79 6.51 -14.94
N LEU A 162 10.31 6.87 -13.77
CA LEU A 162 11.34 7.90 -13.60
C LEU A 162 12.56 7.61 -14.48
N GLN A 163 13.07 6.38 -14.48
CA GLN A 163 14.19 5.97 -15.35
C GLN A 163 13.89 6.15 -16.84
N ARG A 164 12.62 6.07 -17.26
CA ARG A 164 12.21 6.22 -18.67
C ARG A 164 12.07 7.68 -19.05
N LEU A 165 11.56 8.50 -18.14
CA LEU A 165 11.40 9.94 -18.36
C LEU A 165 12.76 10.66 -18.33
N HIS A 166 13.72 10.18 -17.55
CA HIS A 166 15.04 10.82 -17.39
C HIS A 166 16.22 9.86 -17.65
N PRO A 167 16.37 9.28 -18.86
CA PRO A 167 17.34 8.22 -19.13
C PRO A 167 18.80 8.66 -18.93
N HIS A 168 19.12 9.93 -19.18
CA HIS A 168 20.48 10.48 -19.03
C HIS A 168 20.98 10.43 -17.59
N GLN A 169 20.09 10.49 -16.60
CA GLN A 169 20.44 10.47 -15.18
C GLN A 169 20.91 9.09 -14.70
N PHE A 170 20.53 8.01 -15.40
CA PHE A 170 20.73 6.64 -14.94
C PHE A 170 21.74 5.85 -15.81
N ASN A 171 22.48 6.52 -16.70
CA ASN A 171 23.23 5.85 -17.76
C ASN A 171 24.40 4.98 -17.25
N LYS A 172 25.12 5.40 -16.19
CA LYS A 172 26.30 4.68 -15.68
C LYS A 172 25.97 3.37 -14.94
N ASN A 173 24.83 3.29 -14.25
CA ASN A 173 24.47 2.16 -13.36
C ASN A 173 23.15 1.47 -13.73
N LYS A 174 22.72 1.61 -14.99
CA LYS A 174 21.40 1.18 -15.46
C LYS A 174 21.08 -0.29 -15.16
N TRP A 175 22.05 -1.18 -15.39
CA TRP A 175 21.85 -2.62 -15.17
C TRP A 175 21.72 -2.98 -13.69
N THR A 176 22.58 -2.43 -12.83
CA THR A 176 22.52 -2.65 -11.39
C THR A 176 21.19 -2.17 -10.81
N GLN A 177 20.74 -0.98 -11.21
CA GLN A 177 19.47 -0.42 -10.75
C GLN A 177 18.27 -1.23 -11.24
N GLN A 178 18.33 -1.81 -12.45
CA GLN A 178 17.29 -2.72 -12.93
C GLN A 178 17.25 -4.03 -12.13
N LYS A 179 18.40 -4.61 -11.78
CA LYS A 179 18.46 -5.80 -10.91
C LYS A 179 17.89 -5.51 -9.52
N VAL A 180 18.19 -4.34 -8.95
CA VAL A 180 17.59 -3.90 -7.68
C VAL A 180 16.08 -3.79 -7.81
N ALA A 181 15.57 -3.11 -8.85
CA ALA A 181 14.13 -2.99 -9.08
C ALA A 181 13.45 -4.35 -9.24
N LEU A 182 14.09 -5.29 -9.94
CA LEU A 182 13.60 -6.66 -10.10
C LEU A 182 13.53 -7.40 -8.76
N GLY A 183 14.60 -7.34 -7.96
CA GLY A 183 14.65 -7.97 -6.64
C GLY A 183 13.61 -7.40 -5.68
N LEU A 184 13.40 -6.07 -5.69
CA LEU A 184 12.36 -5.41 -4.90
C LEU A 184 10.95 -5.81 -5.35
N LEU A 185 10.73 -5.99 -6.65
CA LEU A 185 9.44 -6.46 -7.17
C LEU A 185 9.16 -7.93 -6.78
N ILE A 186 10.17 -8.79 -6.80
CA ILE A 186 10.07 -10.17 -6.30
C ILE A 186 9.74 -10.14 -4.80
N LEU A 187 10.47 -9.35 -4.00
CA LEU A 187 10.21 -9.17 -2.56
C LEU A 187 8.75 -8.75 -2.28
N ALA A 188 8.21 -7.79 -3.04
CA ALA A 188 6.80 -7.39 -2.92
C ALA A 188 5.83 -8.55 -3.23
N LEU A 189 6.10 -9.33 -4.28
CA LEU A 189 5.25 -10.45 -4.67
C LEU A 189 5.33 -11.64 -3.72
N LEU A 190 6.46 -11.85 -3.05
CA LEU A 190 6.59 -12.89 -2.03
C LEU A 190 5.72 -12.62 -0.79
N TRP A 191 5.38 -11.36 -0.51
CA TRP A 191 4.43 -11.01 0.55
C TRP A 191 2.97 -11.25 0.16
N ARG A 192 2.58 -10.89 -1.08
CA ARG A 192 1.16 -10.91 -1.48
C ARG A 192 0.94 -11.12 -2.98
N TRP A 193 1.43 -12.23 -3.51
CA TRP A 193 1.48 -12.48 -4.96
C TRP A 193 0.14 -12.32 -5.70
N LYS A 194 -0.99 -12.81 -5.16
CA LYS A 194 -2.30 -12.71 -5.86
C LYS A 194 -2.71 -11.27 -6.10
N LEU A 195 -2.64 -10.45 -5.04
CA LEU A 195 -3.00 -9.04 -5.12
C LEU A 195 -1.96 -8.26 -5.93
N GLY A 196 -0.68 -8.56 -5.73
CA GLY A 196 0.38 -7.91 -6.52
C GLY A 196 0.17 -8.13 -8.01
N LEU A 197 -0.03 -9.38 -8.46
CA LEU A 197 -0.32 -9.67 -9.87
C LEU A 197 -1.53 -8.90 -10.42
N LEU A 198 -2.61 -8.75 -9.64
CA LEU A 198 -3.74 -7.91 -10.05
C LEU A 198 -3.33 -6.43 -10.20
N CYS A 199 -2.44 -5.95 -9.34
CA CYS A 199 -1.92 -4.59 -9.38
C CYS A 199 -0.94 -4.30 -10.52
N PHE A 200 -0.49 -5.30 -11.30
CA PHE A 200 0.33 -5.06 -12.51
C PHE A 200 -0.40 -4.22 -13.56
N VAL A 201 -1.73 -4.15 -13.53
CA VAL A 201 -2.50 -3.23 -14.38
C VAL A 201 -2.08 -1.77 -14.18
N PHE A 202 -1.67 -1.39 -12.97
CA PHE A 202 -1.18 -0.04 -12.65
C PHE A 202 0.22 0.25 -13.21
N ALA A 203 0.92 -0.77 -13.73
CA ALA A 203 2.17 -0.60 -14.47
C ALA A 203 1.91 -0.18 -15.93
N ALA A 204 0.68 -0.24 -16.43
CA ALA A 204 0.33 0.09 -17.82
C ALA A 204 0.82 1.47 -18.31
N PRO A 205 0.81 2.56 -17.50
CA PRO A 205 1.38 3.84 -17.90
C PRO A 205 2.85 3.75 -18.36
N LEU A 206 3.65 2.79 -17.84
CA LEU A 206 5.02 2.58 -18.29
C LEU A 206 5.10 2.33 -19.81
N LEU A 207 4.11 1.61 -20.35
CA LEU A 207 4.10 1.26 -21.77
C LEU A 207 3.94 2.49 -22.67
N LEU A 208 3.22 3.53 -22.22
CA LEU A 208 2.99 4.78 -22.97
C LEU A 208 4.28 5.59 -23.19
N PHE A 209 5.25 5.44 -22.28
CA PHE A 209 6.50 6.20 -22.26
C PHE A 209 7.72 5.35 -22.64
N THR A 210 7.52 4.17 -23.24
CA THR A 210 8.61 3.26 -23.63
C THR A 210 8.74 3.09 -25.14
N SER A 211 9.98 3.03 -25.64
CA SER A 211 10.26 2.65 -27.03
C SER A 211 10.14 1.13 -27.23
N LYS A 212 10.00 0.67 -28.48
CA LYS A 212 9.87 -0.77 -28.80
C LYS A 212 10.99 -1.64 -28.18
N LYS A 213 12.26 -1.19 -28.29
CA LYS A 213 13.42 -1.88 -27.70
C LYS A 213 13.32 -1.98 -26.18
N LEU A 214 12.85 -0.92 -25.53
CA LEU A 214 12.73 -0.84 -24.08
C LEU A 214 11.55 -1.63 -23.52
N ARG A 215 10.44 -1.64 -24.27
CA ARG A 215 9.28 -2.49 -24.00
C ARG A 215 9.68 -3.97 -24.00
N ARG A 216 10.54 -4.41 -24.94
CA ARG A 216 11.08 -5.77 -24.95
C ARG A 216 11.84 -6.09 -23.65
N VAL A 217 12.68 -5.18 -23.16
CA VAL A 217 13.40 -5.36 -21.87
C VAL A 217 12.42 -5.47 -20.70
N LEU A 218 11.38 -4.63 -20.66
CA LEU A 218 10.36 -4.71 -19.61
C LEU A 218 9.61 -6.04 -19.65
N ILE A 219 9.27 -6.54 -20.83
CA ILE A 219 8.60 -7.84 -21.01
C ILE A 219 9.51 -8.98 -20.54
N ILE A 220 10.80 -8.95 -20.87
CA ILE A 220 11.77 -9.96 -20.41
C ILE A 220 11.87 -9.93 -18.88
N ASN A 221 12.01 -8.75 -18.28
CA ASN A 221 12.07 -8.61 -16.83
C ASN A 221 10.78 -9.10 -16.16
N LEU A 222 9.62 -8.77 -16.72
CA LEU A 222 8.34 -9.28 -16.27
C LEU A 222 8.30 -10.81 -16.31
N PHE A 223 8.73 -11.40 -17.42
CA PHE A 223 8.78 -12.86 -17.56
C PHE A 223 9.67 -13.48 -16.47
N LEU A 224 10.84 -12.91 -16.21
CA LEU A 224 11.73 -13.38 -15.14
C LEU A 224 11.07 -13.32 -13.75
N VAL A 225 10.38 -12.22 -13.41
CA VAL A 225 9.61 -12.13 -12.15
C VAL A 225 8.54 -13.21 -12.09
N LEU A 226 7.77 -13.36 -13.16
CA LEU A 226 6.68 -14.34 -13.21
C LEU A 226 7.20 -15.77 -13.12
N THR A 227 8.37 -16.07 -13.71
CA THR A 227 9.03 -17.38 -13.57
C THR A 227 9.39 -17.66 -12.11
N VAL A 228 9.99 -16.69 -11.40
CA VAL A 228 10.32 -16.87 -9.98
C VAL A 228 9.07 -17.11 -9.14
N VAL A 229 8.02 -16.32 -9.35
CA VAL A 229 6.73 -16.52 -8.67
C VAL A 229 6.11 -17.86 -9.03
N ALA A 230 6.18 -18.29 -10.29
CA ALA A 230 5.66 -19.57 -10.73
C ALA A 230 6.40 -20.75 -10.07
N ILE A 231 7.73 -20.68 -9.97
CA ILE A 231 8.53 -21.69 -9.26
C ILE A 231 8.11 -21.75 -7.79
N ASP A 232 8.07 -20.61 -7.11
CA ASP A 232 7.68 -20.50 -5.70
C ASP A 232 6.23 -20.99 -5.45
N ARG A 233 5.31 -20.81 -6.41
CA ARG A 233 3.94 -21.34 -6.33
C ARG A 233 3.83 -22.81 -6.70
N SER A 234 4.70 -23.32 -7.56
CA SER A 234 4.76 -24.75 -7.87
C SER A 234 5.28 -25.53 -6.68
N LEU A 235 6.34 -25.04 -6.01
CA LEU A 235 6.86 -25.64 -4.77
C LEU A 235 5.78 -25.65 -3.67
N ASP A 236 5.08 -24.53 -3.51
CA ASP A 236 3.93 -24.41 -2.61
C ASP A 236 2.88 -25.49 -2.87
N ARG A 237 2.52 -25.75 -4.13
CA ARG A 237 1.54 -26.79 -4.48
C ARG A 237 2.05 -28.21 -4.22
N LEU A 238 3.33 -28.47 -4.44
CA LEU A 238 3.93 -29.80 -4.30
C LEU A 238 4.15 -30.22 -2.84
N THR A 239 4.28 -29.25 -1.94
CA THR A 239 4.64 -29.50 -0.52
C THR A 239 3.46 -29.38 0.44
N ARG A 240 2.28 -28.98 -0.03
CA ARG A 240 1.11 -28.77 0.83
C ARG A 240 0.51 -30.09 1.34
N PRO A 241 0.18 -30.18 2.64
CA PRO A 241 -0.52 -31.33 3.18
C PRO A 241 -1.99 -31.37 2.69
N PRO A 242 -2.64 -32.55 2.63
CA PRO A 242 -4.05 -32.66 2.20
C PRO A 242 -5.01 -31.79 3.01
N ALA A 243 -4.80 -31.66 4.33
CA ALA A 243 -5.60 -30.81 5.21
C ALA A 243 -5.60 -29.32 4.79
N TRP A 244 -4.54 -28.87 4.10
CA TRP A 244 -4.49 -27.51 3.57
C TRP A 244 -5.56 -27.26 2.49
N GLN A 245 -5.90 -28.29 1.71
CA GLN A 245 -6.91 -28.17 0.66
C GLN A 245 -8.31 -27.99 1.26
N GLU A 246 -8.60 -28.71 2.34
CA GLU A 246 -9.83 -28.54 3.13
C GLU A 246 -9.90 -27.13 3.71
N TYR A 247 -8.84 -26.67 4.38
CA TYR A 247 -8.74 -25.31 4.91
C TYR A 247 -8.95 -24.27 3.80
N MET A 248 -8.31 -24.42 2.64
CA MET A 248 -8.46 -23.46 1.54
C MET A 248 -9.86 -23.44 0.95
N SER A 249 -10.57 -24.57 0.93
CA SER A 249 -11.97 -24.62 0.50
C SER A 249 -12.87 -23.85 1.47
N PHE A 250 -12.72 -24.08 2.77
CA PHE A 250 -13.40 -23.30 3.82
C PHE A 250 -13.05 -21.80 3.71
N TYR A 251 -11.77 -21.49 3.56
CA TYR A 251 -11.28 -20.11 3.46
C TYR A 251 -11.86 -19.39 2.25
N SER A 252 -12.05 -20.08 1.12
CA SER A 252 -12.67 -19.48 -0.07
C SER A 252 -14.12 -19.09 0.16
N LEU A 253 -14.91 -19.94 0.83
CA LEU A 253 -16.28 -19.65 1.23
C LEU A 253 -16.34 -18.50 2.22
N ARG A 254 -15.42 -18.49 3.19
CA ARG A 254 -15.26 -17.38 4.12
C ARG A 254 -14.95 -16.08 3.37
N ALA A 255 -13.99 -16.08 2.46
CA ALA A 255 -13.65 -14.89 1.69
C ALA A 255 -14.84 -14.40 0.86
N GLU A 256 -15.63 -15.31 0.27
CA GLU A 256 -16.85 -14.93 -0.44
C GLU A 256 -17.88 -14.29 0.51
N LEU A 257 -18.10 -14.89 1.67
CA LEU A 257 -19.00 -14.34 2.69
C LEU A 257 -18.55 -12.94 3.11
N PHE A 258 -17.30 -12.79 3.57
CA PHE A 258 -16.80 -11.59 4.23
C PHE A 258 -16.37 -10.46 3.28
N ASP A 259 -15.81 -10.83 2.12
CA ASP A 259 -15.06 -9.91 1.28
C ASP A 259 -15.73 -9.64 -0.07
N MET A 260 -16.68 -10.48 -0.51
CA MET A 260 -17.34 -10.34 -1.81
C MET A 260 -18.77 -9.75 -1.70
N PRO A 261 -19.27 -9.10 -2.77
CA PRO A 261 -20.67 -8.67 -2.86
C PRO A 261 -21.67 -9.79 -2.56
N SER A 262 -21.40 -11.01 -3.04
CA SER A 262 -22.29 -12.16 -2.92
C SER A 262 -22.50 -12.67 -1.49
N GLY A 263 -21.63 -12.26 -0.56
CA GLY A 263 -21.75 -12.57 0.85
C GLY A 263 -22.49 -11.53 1.68
N ARG A 264 -23.00 -10.47 1.06
CA ARG A 264 -23.82 -9.45 1.70
C ARG A 264 -25.30 -9.79 1.51
N VAL A 265 -26.12 -9.32 2.45
CA VAL A 265 -27.56 -9.48 2.42
C VAL A 265 -28.19 -8.11 2.21
N GLY A 266 -29.26 -8.06 1.41
CA GLY A 266 -30.06 -6.87 1.17
C GLY A 266 -30.58 -6.23 2.46
N GLU A 267 -30.90 -4.93 2.38
CA GLU A 267 -31.31 -4.11 3.54
C GLU A 267 -32.68 -4.49 4.12
N ARG A 268 -33.47 -5.35 3.45
CA ARG A 268 -34.76 -5.75 4.00
C ARG A 268 -34.54 -6.76 5.12
N PRO A 269 -35.14 -6.55 6.31
CA PRO A 269 -35.05 -7.50 7.41
C PRO A 269 -35.49 -8.92 7.04
N THR A 270 -36.40 -9.04 6.08
CA THR A 270 -36.88 -10.31 5.52
C THR A 270 -35.81 -11.08 4.74
N ASP A 271 -34.88 -10.37 4.11
CA ASP A 271 -33.81 -10.99 3.31
C ASP A 271 -32.75 -11.54 4.27
N LEU A 272 -32.44 -10.81 5.35
CA LEU A 272 -31.53 -11.29 6.38
C LEU A 272 -32.08 -12.52 7.09
N SER A 273 -33.35 -12.50 7.51
CA SER A 273 -33.94 -13.65 8.21
C SER A 273 -34.02 -14.89 7.33
N ALA A 274 -34.34 -14.76 6.04
CA ALA A 274 -34.36 -15.88 5.09
C ALA A 274 -32.97 -16.50 4.90
N VAL A 275 -31.94 -15.65 4.73
CA VAL A 275 -30.57 -16.10 4.48
C VAL A 275 -29.92 -16.68 5.74
N THR A 276 -30.14 -16.09 6.92
CA THR A 276 -29.63 -16.65 8.18
C THR A 276 -30.33 -17.95 8.54
N THR A 277 -31.66 -18.05 8.32
CA THR A 277 -32.40 -19.30 8.54
C THR A 277 -31.87 -20.44 7.68
N ALA A 278 -31.56 -20.17 6.40
CA ALA A 278 -30.98 -21.18 5.51
C ALA A 278 -29.63 -21.72 6.04
N ALA A 279 -28.85 -20.88 6.71
CA ALA A 279 -27.57 -21.24 7.32
C ALA A 279 -27.69 -21.87 8.72
N ASN A 280 -28.90 -21.95 9.29
CA ASN A 280 -29.17 -22.23 10.70
C ASN A 280 -28.50 -21.22 11.65
N TRP A 281 -28.51 -19.94 11.27
CA TRP A 281 -27.99 -18.83 12.07
C TRP A 281 -29.13 -17.96 12.59
N THR A 282 -28.93 -17.42 13.79
CA THR A 282 -29.67 -16.26 14.26
C THR A 282 -29.10 -14.97 13.65
N ALA A 283 -29.82 -13.85 13.79
CA ALA A 283 -29.28 -12.54 13.40
C ALA A 283 -28.04 -12.17 14.25
N ASP A 284 -28.03 -12.56 15.51
CA ASP A 284 -26.90 -12.35 16.42
C ASP A 284 -25.69 -13.18 16.01
N ASP A 285 -25.89 -14.43 15.59
CA ASP A 285 -24.80 -15.27 15.04
C ASP A 285 -24.19 -14.62 13.80
N TYR A 286 -25.03 -14.07 12.91
CA TYR A 286 -24.55 -13.36 11.73
C TYR A 286 -23.70 -12.14 12.10
N GLU A 287 -24.18 -11.28 12.99
CA GLU A 287 -23.44 -10.11 13.47
C GLU A 287 -22.14 -10.50 14.18
N LEU A 288 -22.19 -11.54 15.01
CA LEU A 288 -21.03 -12.07 15.70
C LEU A 288 -19.99 -12.60 14.71
N ILE A 289 -20.38 -13.46 13.79
CA ILE A 289 -19.51 -13.98 12.73
C ILE A 289 -18.91 -12.81 11.94
N ARG A 290 -19.73 -11.83 11.57
CA ARG A 290 -19.30 -10.69 10.74
C ARG A 290 -18.31 -9.78 11.43
N ASN A 291 -18.51 -9.51 12.72
CA ASN A 291 -17.78 -8.47 13.44
C ASN A 291 -16.60 -9.01 14.26
N SER A 292 -16.64 -10.28 14.69
CA SER A 292 -15.69 -10.81 15.68
C SER A 292 -14.70 -11.85 15.17
N TRP A 293 -14.79 -12.28 13.90
CA TRP A 293 -13.91 -13.33 13.35
C TRP A 293 -13.91 -14.63 14.21
N MET A 294 -15.03 -14.97 14.86
CA MET A 294 -15.24 -16.24 15.56
C MET A 294 -15.32 -17.41 14.56
N LEU A 295 -14.15 -17.85 14.07
CA LEU A 295 -14.02 -18.95 13.11
C LEU A 295 -13.72 -20.30 13.78
N HIS A 296 -13.58 -20.32 15.11
CA HIS A 296 -13.27 -21.53 15.87
C HIS A 296 -14.51 -22.35 16.27
N ASP A 297 -15.71 -21.74 16.28
CA ASP A 297 -16.94 -22.46 16.55
C ASP A 297 -17.43 -23.18 15.28
N GLN A 298 -17.06 -24.45 15.13
CA GLN A 298 -17.46 -25.27 14.00
C GLN A 298 -18.97 -25.53 13.94
N ARG A 299 -19.74 -25.27 15.01
CA ARG A 299 -21.21 -25.37 14.95
C ARG A 299 -21.80 -24.29 14.06
N LEU A 300 -21.22 -23.09 14.12
CA LEU A 300 -21.69 -21.91 13.40
C LEU A 300 -20.88 -21.64 12.13
N ALA A 301 -19.55 -21.65 12.21
CA ALA A 301 -18.62 -21.29 11.15
C ALA A 301 -17.98 -22.53 10.51
N ASN A 302 -18.74 -23.23 9.65
CA ASN A 302 -18.26 -24.36 8.86
C ASN A 302 -18.60 -24.20 7.37
N SER A 303 -17.98 -25.02 6.52
CA SER A 303 -18.17 -24.93 5.06
C SER A 303 -19.63 -25.09 4.64
N HIS A 304 -20.40 -25.95 5.33
CA HIS A 304 -21.79 -26.23 4.98
C HIS A 304 -22.74 -25.08 5.36
N SER A 305 -22.54 -24.44 6.52
CA SER A 305 -23.31 -23.24 6.89
C SER A 305 -23.00 -22.08 5.94
N PHE A 306 -21.72 -21.85 5.61
CA PHE A 306 -21.33 -20.79 4.67
C PHE A 306 -21.88 -21.02 3.26
N GLN A 307 -21.86 -22.25 2.75
CA GLN A 307 -22.45 -22.57 1.45
C GLN A 307 -23.96 -22.33 1.42
N ARG A 308 -24.69 -22.77 2.45
CA ARG A 308 -26.14 -22.54 2.55
C ARG A 308 -26.46 -21.05 2.61
N PHE A 309 -25.72 -20.29 3.41
CA PHE A 309 -25.83 -18.83 3.48
C PHE A 309 -25.63 -18.20 2.09
N LEU A 310 -24.50 -18.47 1.44
CA LEU A 310 -24.14 -17.87 0.16
C LEU A 310 -25.13 -18.22 -0.96
N THR A 311 -25.67 -19.44 -0.94
CA THR A 311 -26.68 -19.88 -1.90
C THR A 311 -27.97 -19.09 -1.70
N ALA A 312 -28.43 -18.96 -0.45
CA ALA A 312 -29.62 -18.18 -0.14
C ALA A 312 -29.43 -16.68 -0.43
N ALA A 313 -28.25 -16.13 -0.13
CA ALA A 313 -27.91 -14.73 -0.40
C ALA A 313 -27.97 -14.42 -1.90
N LYS A 314 -27.41 -15.30 -2.75
CA LYS A 314 -27.48 -15.16 -4.22
C LYS A 314 -28.91 -15.18 -4.76
N THR A 315 -29.82 -15.89 -4.11
CA THR A 315 -31.24 -15.93 -4.51
C THR A 315 -32.06 -14.75 -3.96
N ALA A 316 -31.68 -14.24 -2.79
CA ALA A 316 -32.38 -13.14 -2.13
C ALA A 316 -31.94 -11.76 -2.64
N ASP A 317 -30.68 -11.63 -3.09
CA ASP A 317 -30.06 -10.34 -3.31
C ASP A 317 -29.74 -10.06 -4.79
N ALA A 318 -30.50 -9.12 -5.34
CA ALA A 318 -30.07 -8.23 -6.41
C ALA A 318 -29.60 -6.90 -5.77
N SER A 319 -28.59 -6.95 -4.88
CA SER A 319 -28.06 -5.72 -4.28
C SER A 319 -27.60 -4.80 -5.41
N SER A 320 -28.03 -3.54 -5.38
CA SER A 320 -27.64 -2.62 -6.44
C SER A 320 -26.14 -2.35 -6.32
N SER A 321 -25.37 -2.80 -7.32
CA SER A 321 -23.92 -2.59 -7.46
C SER A 321 -23.47 -1.15 -7.15
N TRP A 322 -24.37 -0.18 -7.33
CA TRP A 322 -24.18 1.22 -6.98
C TRP A 322 -24.05 1.48 -5.48
N LYS A 323 -24.93 0.94 -4.63
CA LYS A 323 -24.89 1.15 -3.18
C LYS A 323 -23.60 0.62 -2.56
N GLN A 324 -23.12 -0.51 -3.06
CA GLN A 324 -21.84 -1.09 -2.63
C GLN A 324 -20.65 -0.16 -2.94
N THR A 325 -20.62 0.36 -4.17
CA THR A 325 -19.57 1.31 -4.59
C THR A 325 -19.61 2.56 -3.69
N VAL A 326 -20.80 3.10 -3.41
CA VAL A 326 -20.97 4.26 -2.52
C VAL A 326 -20.52 3.94 -1.10
N GLY A 327 -20.84 2.76 -0.56
CA GLY A 327 -20.40 2.33 0.76
C GLY A 327 -18.87 2.27 0.87
N HIS A 328 -18.19 1.67 -0.11
CA HIS A 328 -16.73 1.61 -0.12
C HIS A 328 -16.06 2.96 -0.34
N LEU A 329 -16.65 3.83 -1.17
CA LEU A 329 -16.19 5.21 -1.30
C LEU A 329 -16.37 5.97 0.02
N ARG A 330 -17.45 5.69 0.78
CA ARG A 330 -17.67 6.25 2.12
C ARG A 330 -16.61 5.77 3.11
N ASP A 331 -16.28 4.49 3.11
CA ASP A 331 -15.24 3.91 3.97
C ASP A 331 -13.85 4.52 3.71
N ASN A 332 -13.60 4.97 2.47
CA ASN A 332 -12.36 5.66 2.08
C ASN A 332 -12.54 7.18 1.95
N ALA A 333 -13.68 7.75 2.36
CA ALA A 333 -14.02 9.13 2.07
C ALA A 333 -12.92 10.09 2.55
N LEU A 334 -12.41 9.87 3.76
CA LEU A 334 -11.37 10.71 4.34
C LEU A 334 -10.04 10.64 3.55
N LEU A 335 -9.69 9.47 3.01
CA LEU A 335 -8.54 9.32 2.11
C LEU A 335 -8.79 10.00 0.76
N LEU A 336 -9.97 9.80 0.16
CA LEU A 336 -10.33 10.41 -1.10
C LEU A 336 -10.37 11.94 -1.00
N PHE A 337 -10.93 12.49 0.07
CA PHE A 337 -10.94 13.93 0.36
C PHE A 337 -9.53 14.50 0.63
N THR A 338 -8.57 13.66 1.03
CA THR A 338 -7.17 14.09 1.18
C THR A 338 -6.43 14.08 -0.17
N PHE A 339 -6.57 13.00 -0.94
CA PHE A 339 -5.76 12.79 -2.15
C PHE A 339 -6.35 13.40 -3.42
N LEU A 340 -7.68 13.43 -3.57
CA LEU A 340 -8.30 13.97 -4.78
C LEU A 340 -8.00 15.46 -4.99
N PRO A 341 -8.12 16.35 -3.97
CA PRO A 341 -7.78 17.75 -4.16
C PRO A 341 -6.28 17.94 -4.39
N LEU A 342 -5.42 17.10 -3.78
CA LEU A 342 -3.97 17.11 -3.99
C LEU A 342 -3.58 16.73 -5.42
N ILE A 343 -4.17 15.65 -5.96
CA ILE A 343 -3.98 15.24 -7.35
C ILE A 343 -4.50 16.32 -8.29
N LEU A 344 -5.69 16.89 -8.01
CA LEU A 344 -6.26 17.96 -8.81
C LEU A 344 -5.39 19.22 -8.78
N ALA A 345 -4.81 19.58 -7.63
CA ALA A 345 -3.86 20.69 -7.52
C ALA A 345 -2.64 20.46 -8.40
N VAL A 346 -2.06 19.25 -8.37
CA VAL A 346 -0.92 18.88 -9.22
C VAL A 346 -1.29 18.97 -10.70
N VAL A 347 -2.46 18.46 -11.10
CA VAL A 347 -2.94 18.53 -12.50
C VAL A 347 -3.24 19.96 -12.93
N LEU A 348 -3.88 20.77 -12.10
CA LEU A 348 -4.17 22.18 -12.39
C LEU A 348 -2.90 22.99 -12.57
N LEU A 349 -1.90 22.78 -11.71
CA LEU A 349 -0.59 23.43 -11.83
C LEU A 349 0.18 22.99 -13.08
N GLN A 350 -0.07 21.79 -13.60
CA GLN A 350 0.45 21.35 -14.90
C GLN A 350 -0.27 21.97 -16.10
N SER A 351 -1.54 22.38 -15.94
CA SER A 351 -2.41 22.72 -17.07
C SER A 351 -2.12 24.07 -17.75
N ARG A 352 -1.19 24.88 -17.22
CA ARG A 352 -0.85 26.21 -17.77
C ARG A 352 -0.52 26.16 -19.27
N ASP A 353 0.19 25.10 -19.69
CA ASP A 353 0.58 24.86 -21.09
C ASP A 353 0.04 23.52 -21.62
N ALA A 354 -1.02 22.96 -21.02
CA ALA A 354 -1.48 21.59 -21.31
C ALA A 354 -1.82 21.37 -22.79
N LEU A 355 -2.49 22.34 -23.43
CA LEU A 355 -2.84 22.24 -24.85
C LEU A 355 -1.61 22.30 -25.78
N ALA A 356 -0.49 22.87 -25.30
CA ALA A 356 0.78 22.88 -26.00
C ALA A 356 1.70 21.71 -25.60
N ASP A 357 1.25 20.82 -24.72
CA ASP A 357 2.03 19.66 -24.29
C ASP A 357 1.90 18.52 -25.31
N PRO A 358 2.97 18.16 -26.05
CA PRO A 358 2.93 17.05 -27.00
C PRO A 358 2.68 15.69 -26.31
N LEU A 359 2.82 15.61 -24.98
CA LEU A 359 2.53 14.43 -24.18
C LEU A 359 1.12 14.44 -23.58
N LEU A 360 0.28 15.45 -23.83
CA LEU A 360 -1.06 15.57 -23.25
C LEU A 360 -1.88 14.30 -23.44
N SER A 361 -1.93 13.78 -24.67
CA SER A 361 -2.63 12.53 -24.97
C SER A 361 -2.15 11.37 -24.10
N LYS A 362 -0.83 11.22 -23.92
CA LYS A 362 -0.26 10.17 -23.07
C LYS A 362 -0.57 10.38 -21.59
N LYS A 363 -0.61 11.62 -21.12
CA LYS A 363 -1.01 11.95 -19.74
C LYS A 363 -2.47 11.63 -19.47
N LEU A 364 -3.36 11.94 -20.41
CA LEU A 364 -4.78 11.58 -20.32
C LEU A 364 -4.98 10.07 -20.34
N TRP A 365 -4.26 9.35 -21.20
CA TRP A 365 -4.26 7.88 -21.18
C TRP A 365 -3.70 7.32 -19.87
N ALA A 366 -2.62 7.90 -19.31
CA ALA A 366 -2.09 7.50 -18.01
C ALA A 366 -3.13 7.71 -16.89
N ALA A 367 -3.84 8.85 -16.91
CA ALA A 367 -4.91 9.13 -15.96
C ALA A 367 -6.03 8.08 -16.05
N LEU A 368 -6.46 7.72 -17.26
CA LEU A 368 -7.48 6.70 -17.48
C LEU A 368 -7.00 5.30 -17.03
N LEU A 369 -5.77 4.92 -17.39
CA LEU A 369 -5.18 3.63 -17.03
C LEU A 369 -4.92 3.45 -15.53
N LEU A 370 -4.82 4.56 -14.78
CA LEU A 370 -4.73 4.53 -13.32
C LEU A 370 -6.12 4.64 -12.66
N GLY A 371 -6.99 5.48 -13.21
CA GLY A 371 -8.32 5.74 -12.65
C GLY A 371 -9.28 4.57 -12.82
N ALA A 372 -9.32 3.92 -14.00
CA ALA A 372 -10.26 2.84 -14.25
C ALA A 372 -10.03 1.61 -13.33
N PRO A 373 -8.80 1.10 -13.14
CA PRO A 373 -8.56 0.02 -12.19
C PRO A 373 -8.80 0.43 -10.74
N PHE A 374 -8.54 1.69 -10.38
CA PHE A 374 -8.85 2.20 -9.04
C PHE A 374 -10.37 2.17 -8.77
N LEU A 375 -11.18 2.67 -9.71
CA LEU A 375 -12.63 2.62 -9.63
C LEU A 375 -13.16 1.17 -9.63
N PHE A 376 -12.54 0.29 -10.41
CA PHE A 376 -12.86 -1.14 -10.37
C PHE A 376 -12.61 -1.74 -8.98
N LEU A 377 -11.51 -1.40 -8.32
CA LEU A 377 -11.23 -1.87 -6.96
C LEU A 377 -12.20 -1.28 -5.92
N THR A 378 -12.71 -0.06 -6.14
CA THR A 378 -13.76 0.50 -5.27
C THR A 378 -15.08 -0.28 -5.32
N TYR A 379 -15.37 -0.97 -6.42
CA TYR A 379 -16.56 -1.82 -6.53
C TYR A 379 -16.46 -3.07 -5.64
N PHE A 380 -15.30 -3.73 -5.61
CA PHE A 380 -15.13 -4.98 -4.84
C PHE A 380 -14.97 -4.73 -3.35
N ARG A 381 -13.84 -4.17 -2.95
CA ARG A 381 -13.51 -3.83 -1.57
C ARG A 381 -12.19 -3.06 -1.52
N LEU A 382 -12.25 -1.75 -1.66
CA LEU A 382 -11.07 -0.91 -1.45
C LEU A 382 -10.94 -0.64 0.06
N VAL A 383 -10.00 -1.30 0.73
CA VAL A 383 -9.68 -1.00 2.15
C VAL A 383 -8.56 0.05 2.22
N PRO A 384 -8.47 0.85 3.31
CA PRO A 384 -7.44 1.89 3.46
C PRO A 384 -6.01 1.40 3.17
N ARG A 385 -5.65 0.20 3.64
CA ARG A 385 -4.34 -0.43 3.40
C ARG A 385 -4.02 -0.77 1.93
N ILE A 386 -5.02 -0.78 1.04
CA ILE A 386 -4.87 -0.93 -0.42
C ILE A 386 -5.00 0.43 -1.10
N ALA A 387 -6.02 1.21 -0.74
CA ALA A 387 -6.31 2.52 -1.32
C ALA A 387 -5.10 3.45 -1.27
N MET A 388 -4.45 3.46 -0.12
CA MET A 388 -3.45 4.47 0.18
C MET A 388 -2.15 4.30 -0.62
N PRO A 389 -1.52 3.11 -0.71
CA PRO A 389 -0.41 2.91 -1.64
C PRO A 389 -0.75 3.29 -3.08
N ILE A 390 -1.97 2.98 -3.55
CA ILE A 390 -2.41 3.32 -4.91
C ILE A 390 -2.52 4.83 -5.09
N LEU A 391 -3.21 5.54 -4.19
CA LEU A 391 -3.39 6.99 -4.29
C LEU A 391 -2.06 7.73 -4.25
N PHE A 392 -1.13 7.28 -3.40
CA PHE A 392 0.20 7.86 -3.32
C PHE A 392 1.04 7.57 -4.57
N TYR A 393 0.92 6.37 -5.13
CA TYR A 393 1.51 6.04 -6.43
C TYR A 393 0.97 6.93 -7.56
N ILE A 394 -0.35 7.09 -7.64
CA ILE A 394 -1.01 7.95 -8.63
C ILE A 394 -0.47 9.38 -8.53
N LEU A 395 -0.43 9.93 -7.31
CA LEU A 395 0.15 11.25 -7.05
C LEU A 395 1.61 11.33 -7.52
N THR A 396 2.42 10.32 -7.22
CA THR A 396 3.84 10.25 -7.61
C THR A 396 3.98 10.19 -9.13
N VAL A 397 3.16 9.40 -9.83
CA VAL A 397 3.15 9.34 -11.30
C VAL A 397 2.79 10.70 -11.88
N PHE A 398 1.76 11.38 -11.38
CA PHE A 398 1.42 12.72 -11.86
C PHE A 398 2.53 13.73 -11.57
N ALA A 399 3.20 13.65 -10.42
CA ALA A 399 4.36 14.47 -10.11
C ALA A 399 5.54 14.22 -11.07
N LEU A 400 5.80 12.96 -11.43
CA LEU A 400 6.83 12.57 -12.41
C LEU A 400 6.51 13.06 -13.83
N LEU A 401 5.23 13.11 -14.19
CA LEU A 401 4.77 13.58 -15.50
C LEU A 401 4.78 15.12 -15.62
N VAL A 402 5.07 15.85 -14.55
CA VAL A 402 5.28 17.31 -14.63
C VAL A 402 6.52 17.57 -15.48
N ARG A 403 6.31 18.13 -16.68
CA ARG A 403 7.41 18.45 -17.61
C ARG A 403 8.34 19.49 -16.99
N SER A 404 9.66 19.36 -17.15
CA SER A 404 10.57 20.52 -17.14
C SER A 404 10.37 21.24 -18.47
N SER A 405 9.56 22.30 -18.48
CA SER A 405 9.55 23.24 -19.61
C SER A 405 10.99 23.69 -19.80
N ASP A 406 11.45 23.75 -21.04
CA ASP A 406 12.83 24.07 -21.37
C ASP A 406 13.37 25.25 -20.57
N GLN A 407 14.65 25.10 -20.26
CA GLN A 407 15.59 25.87 -19.45
C GLN A 407 15.64 27.40 -19.64
N LYS A 408 14.69 28.05 -20.33
CA LYS A 408 14.82 29.45 -20.76
C LYS A 408 14.16 30.50 -19.87
N SER A 409 13.37 30.14 -18.87
CA SER A 409 12.94 31.11 -17.86
C SER A 409 13.02 30.48 -16.48
N LYS A 410 13.96 30.95 -15.65
CA LYS A 410 13.96 30.68 -14.21
C LYS A 410 12.72 31.37 -13.62
N PRO A 411 11.67 30.66 -13.20
CA PRO A 411 10.64 31.28 -12.38
C PRO A 411 11.22 31.34 -10.96
N SER A 412 11.52 32.53 -10.48
CA SER A 412 11.83 32.70 -9.06
C SER A 412 10.57 32.43 -8.24
N LEU A 413 10.68 31.95 -7.00
CA LEU A 413 9.54 31.86 -6.09
C LEU A 413 8.83 33.22 -5.96
N GLN A 414 9.57 34.33 -6.10
CA GLN A 414 9.06 35.70 -6.16
C GLN A 414 8.20 35.97 -7.40
N SER A 415 8.55 35.49 -8.60
CA SER A 415 7.71 35.64 -9.80
C SER A 415 6.43 34.81 -9.73
N TRP A 416 6.32 33.91 -8.75
CA TRP A 416 5.09 33.16 -8.45
C TRP A 416 4.09 33.98 -7.63
N PHE A 417 4.59 34.94 -6.85
CA PHE A 417 3.78 35.85 -6.03
C PHE A 417 3.62 37.25 -6.65
N SER A 418 4.42 37.63 -7.66
CA SER A 418 4.43 39.01 -8.19
C SER A 418 3.58 39.25 -9.43
N ASP A 419 3.17 38.21 -10.17
CA ASP A 419 2.22 38.36 -11.27
C ASP A 419 0.80 38.11 -10.75
N LYS A 420 -0.16 38.99 -11.11
CA LYS A 420 -1.60 38.89 -10.78
C LYS A 420 -2.01 37.43 -10.66
N ALA A 421 -2.22 36.95 -9.43
CA ALA A 421 -2.39 35.54 -9.15
C ALA A 421 -3.44 34.96 -10.09
N ASN A 422 -2.99 34.11 -11.03
CA ASN A 422 -3.87 33.52 -12.01
C ASN A 422 -4.88 32.66 -11.21
N VAL A 423 -6.17 32.73 -11.53
CA VAL A 423 -7.26 32.02 -10.83
C VAL A 423 -6.90 30.55 -10.54
N ARG A 424 -6.13 29.92 -11.44
CA ARG A 424 -5.60 28.56 -11.30
C ARG A 424 -4.64 28.36 -10.13
N GLN A 425 -3.74 29.32 -9.87
CA GLN A 425 -2.80 29.27 -8.74
C GLN A 425 -3.55 29.41 -7.42
N VAL A 426 -4.52 30.33 -7.36
CA VAL A 426 -5.39 30.51 -6.19
C VAL A 426 -6.15 29.22 -5.91
N LEU A 427 -6.75 28.61 -6.95
CA LEU A 427 -7.46 27.33 -6.82
C LEU A 427 -6.54 26.20 -6.37
N ALA A 428 -5.31 26.11 -6.90
CA ALA A 428 -4.34 25.10 -6.48
C ALA A 428 -3.93 25.28 -5.02
N ILE A 429 -3.74 26.51 -4.54
CA ILE A 429 -3.44 26.80 -3.13
C ILE A 429 -4.64 26.42 -2.25
N MET A 430 -5.87 26.74 -2.66
CA MET A 430 -7.08 26.31 -1.94
C MET A 430 -7.17 24.78 -1.84
N LEU A 431 -6.86 24.06 -2.91
CA LEU A 431 -6.85 22.59 -2.91
C LEU A 431 -5.73 22.00 -2.05
N LEU A 432 -4.54 22.61 -2.06
CA LEU A 432 -3.42 22.20 -1.21
C LEU A 432 -3.71 22.45 0.27
N THR A 433 -4.30 23.59 0.63
CA THR A 433 -4.69 23.91 2.00
C THR A 433 -5.81 23.00 2.49
N LEU A 434 -6.83 22.74 1.66
CA LEU A 434 -7.87 21.76 1.95
C LEU A 434 -7.29 20.37 2.18
N SER A 435 -6.40 19.91 1.28
CA SER A 435 -5.72 18.61 1.43
C SER A 435 -4.90 18.57 2.71
N GLY A 436 -4.17 19.64 3.04
CA GLY A 436 -3.34 19.75 4.23
C GLY A 436 -4.17 19.62 5.51
N TRP A 437 -5.33 20.28 5.56
CA TRP A 437 -6.28 20.15 6.66
C TRP A 437 -6.81 18.72 6.79
N GLN A 438 -7.23 18.09 5.68
CA GLN A 438 -7.72 16.71 5.69
C GLN A 438 -6.64 15.71 6.11
N CYS A 439 -5.40 15.93 5.66
CA CYS A 439 -4.25 15.14 6.05
C CYS A 439 -3.98 15.24 7.56
N PHE A 440 -4.08 16.44 8.13
CA PHE A 440 -3.98 16.63 9.59
C PHE A 440 -5.09 15.87 10.34
N GLN A 441 -6.34 15.92 9.87
CA GLN A 441 -7.43 15.16 10.49
C GLN A 441 -7.21 13.65 10.40
N LEU A 442 -6.75 13.14 9.25
CA LEU A 442 -6.38 11.75 9.05
C LEU A 442 -5.34 11.30 10.09
N LEU A 443 -4.24 12.07 10.21
CA LEU A 443 -3.16 11.78 11.15
C LEU A 443 -3.65 11.78 12.59
N ARG A 444 -4.51 12.74 12.97
CA ARG A 444 -5.08 12.84 14.31
C ARG A 444 -5.93 11.62 14.65
N VAL A 445 -6.87 11.26 13.78
CA VAL A 445 -7.77 10.10 13.98
C VAL A 445 -6.95 8.82 14.14
N GLN A 446 -5.96 8.61 13.28
CA GLN A 446 -5.17 7.38 13.28
C GLN A 446 -4.22 7.30 14.47
N THR A 447 -3.58 8.40 14.84
CA THR A 447 -2.72 8.44 16.03
C THR A 447 -3.55 8.14 17.28
N ASN A 448 -4.76 8.70 17.38
CA ASN A 448 -5.68 8.39 18.47
C ASN A 448 -6.07 6.91 18.51
N VAL A 449 -6.39 6.30 17.37
CA VAL A 449 -6.72 4.86 17.31
C VAL A 449 -5.56 4.00 17.81
N VAL A 450 -4.33 4.32 17.42
CA VAL A 450 -3.14 3.57 17.84
C VAL A 450 -2.85 3.78 19.33
N LEU A 451 -2.99 5.00 19.84
CA LEU A 451 -2.85 5.28 21.28
C LEU A 451 -3.91 4.57 22.12
N VAL A 452 -5.16 4.53 21.65
CA VAL A 452 -6.25 3.78 22.30
C VAL A 452 -5.96 2.28 22.26
N ARG A 453 -5.55 1.72 21.11
CA ARG A 453 -5.14 0.30 21.02
C ARG A 453 -4.01 -0.01 21.99
N ARG A 454 -2.98 0.84 22.08
CA ARG A 454 -1.88 0.67 23.03
C ARG A 454 -2.38 0.76 24.47
N GLY A 455 -3.25 1.71 24.79
CA GLY A 455 -3.86 1.83 26.11
C GLY A 455 -4.65 0.57 26.50
N ASN A 456 -5.42 0.02 25.57
CA ASN A 456 -6.16 -1.22 25.75
C ASN A 456 -5.25 -2.44 25.86
N LEU A 457 -4.14 -2.50 25.12
CA LEU A 457 -3.14 -3.56 25.23
C LEU A 457 -2.43 -3.51 26.58
N LEU A 458 -2.03 -2.32 27.05
CA LEU A 458 -1.42 -2.17 28.38
C LEU A 458 -2.41 -2.48 29.51
N ALA A 459 -3.67 -2.07 29.38
CA ALA A 459 -4.73 -2.44 30.32
C ALA A 459 -5.05 -3.95 30.25
N GLY A 460 -5.01 -4.53 29.06
CA GLY A 460 -5.17 -5.96 28.79
C GLY A 460 -4.00 -6.79 29.33
N GLU A 461 -2.75 -6.32 29.23
CA GLU A 461 -1.58 -6.91 29.87
C GLU A 461 -1.71 -6.88 31.39
N VAL A 462 -2.26 -5.82 31.98
CA VAL A 462 -2.58 -5.78 33.42
C VAL A 462 -3.67 -6.80 33.80
N VAL A 463 -4.61 -7.08 32.90
CA VAL A 463 -5.64 -8.12 33.10
C VAL A 463 -5.09 -9.53 32.83
N ILE A 464 -4.21 -9.69 31.84
CA ILE A 464 -3.55 -10.96 31.50
C ILE A 464 -2.49 -11.32 32.55
N ASP A 465 -1.75 -10.37 33.12
CA ASP A 465 -0.88 -10.61 34.28
C ASP A 465 -1.70 -10.99 35.53
N LYS A 466 -2.94 -10.49 35.64
CA LYS A 466 -3.89 -10.96 36.67
C LYS A 466 -4.44 -12.37 36.35
N LEU A 467 -4.56 -12.74 35.07
CA LEU A 467 -4.95 -14.10 34.61
C LEU A 467 -3.77 -15.08 34.52
N LYS A 468 -2.52 -14.59 34.57
CA LYS A 468 -1.28 -15.38 34.76
C LYS A 468 -1.04 -15.74 36.23
N LYS A 469 -2.03 -15.56 37.10
CA LYS A 469 -2.13 -16.42 38.28
C LYS A 469 -2.56 -17.80 37.80
N PRO A 470 -1.82 -18.87 38.14
CA PRO A 470 -1.92 -20.14 37.45
C PRO A 470 -3.31 -20.73 37.63
N ALA A 471 -4.15 -20.66 36.59
CA ALA A 471 -5.28 -21.54 36.43
C ALA A 471 -4.71 -22.88 35.95
N THR A 472 -4.14 -23.62 36.89
CA THR A 472 -4.00 -25.07 36.80
C THR A 472 -5.37 -25.68 36.53
N LEU A 473 -5.50 -26.30 35.36
CA LEU A 473 -6.36 -27.43 35.03
C LEU A 473 -5.60 -28.17 33.91
N ILE A 474 -4.43 -28.78 34.17
CA ILE A 474 -4.24 -30.14 34.73
C ILE A 474 -5.19 -31.16 34.06
N ARG A 475 -4.73 -32.28 33.50
CA ARG A 475 -3.40 -32.90 33.29
C ARG A 475 -3.61 -34.14 32.42
N LEU A 476 -2.71 -34.41 31.47
CA LEU A 476 -1.92 -35.64 31.27
C LEU A 476 -1.28 -35.59 29.88
#